data_AF-A0AAW2FRF1-F1
#
_entry.id   AF-A0AAW2FRF1-F1
#
_cell.length_a   1.000
_cell.length_b   1.000
_cell.length_c   1.000
_cell.angle_alpha   90.00
_cell.angle_beta   90.00
_cell.angle_gamma   90.00
#
_symmetry.space_group_name_H-M   'P 1'
#
loop_
_entity.id
_entity.type
_entity.pdbx_description
1 polymer ?
#
loop_
_entity_poly.entity_id
_entity_poly.type
_entity_poly.pdbx_seq_one_letter_code
_entity_poly.pdbx_strand_id
1 'polypeptide(L)'
;MSDSHRLSIRFVIVSCFLCLYVFMPQITNVMLAWGNITRMVENITAANYSLLALCKLISTWYHGKTLRGVMAMVMTDWLTSKNDGERNTMLNIARRGRTLSLRCYGVAGFGCMFFLFMNFLKFRRSMHQPQRILVYHFSYLYNINKSPNYEITFFIQILCGLYTALVNSSIDSFVSIILLHICAQLINLRTALRNVVDELAKGSISSSEFKKELGAITMRHINLIR
;
A
#
# COMPACT_ATOMS: atom_id res chain seq x y z
N MET A 1 8.09 10.54 25.48
CA MET A 1 6.92 11.30 24.99
C MET A 1 7.19 12.16 23.72
N SER A 2 8.32 12.01 23.00
CA SER A 2 8.71 12.93 21.90
C SER A 2 8.58 12.36 20.47
N ASP A 3 8.62 11.04 20.26
CA ASP A 3 8.62 10.47 18.90
C ASP A 3 7.23 10.23 18.31
N SER A 4 6.24 9.87 19.13
CA SER A 4 4.86 9.69 18.67
C SER A 4 4.25 11.01 18.17
N HIS A 5 4.60 12.14 18.82
CA HIS A 5 4.10 13.46 18.42
C HIS A 5 4.74 13.92 17.11
N ARG A 6 6.05 13.70 16.93
CA ARG A 6 6.75 13.97 15.67
C ARG A 6 6.19 13.18 14.49
N LEU A 7 5.86 11.90 14.70
CA LEU A 7 5.24 11.07 13.65
C LEU A 7 3.86 11.60 13.25
N SER A 8 3.06 12.03 14.23
CA SER A 8 1.72 12.59 13.99
C SER A 8 1.79 13.88 13.18
N ILE A 9 2.70 14.80 13.53
CA ILE A 9 2.90 16.06 12.79
C ILE A 9 3.32 15.79 11.34
N ARG A 10 4.29 14.90 11.12
CA ARG A 10 4.73 14.55 9.76
C ARG A 10 3.59 13.99 8.92
N PHE A 11 2.76 13.13 9.50
CA PHE A 11 1.59 12.56 8.84
C PHE A 11 0.57 13.64 8.42
N VAL A 12 0.26 14.57 9.32
CA VAL A 12 -0.66 15.67 9.04
C VAL A 12 -0.14 16.54 7.91
N ILE A 13 1.15 16.93 7.97
CA ILE A 13 1.79 17.74 6.93
C ILE A 13 1.66 17.04 5.57
N VAL A 14 2.08 15.78 5.47
CA VAL A 14 2.02 15.02 4.20
C VAL A 14 0.60 14.93 3.67
N SER A 15 -0.38 14.65 4.53
CA SER A 15 -1.78 14.55 4.15
C SER A 15 -2.32 15.90 3.64
N CYS A 16 -1.97 17.01 4.29
CA CYS A 16 -2.33 18.35 3.83
C CYS A 16 -1.74 18.67 2.46
N PHE A 17 -0.47 18.34 2.21
CA PHE A 17 0.15 18.55 0.89
C PHE A 17 -0.56 17.74 -0.21
N LEU A 18 -0.87 16.47 0.04
CA LEU A 18 -1.61 15.63 -0.90
C LEU A 18 -3.03 16.18 -1.18
N CYS A 19 -3.72 16.63 -0.14
CA CYS A 19 -5.05 17.23 -0.28
C CYS A 19 -5.00 18.51 -1.14
N LEU A 20 -4.10 19.44 -0.83
CA LEU A 20 -4.04 20.77 -1.47
C LEU A 20 -3.46 20.76 -2.88
N TYR A 21 -2.47 19.89 -3.16
CA TYR A 21 -1.73 19.90 -4.43
C TYR A 21 -2.09 18.75 -5.37
N VAL A 22 -2.88 17.75 -4.95
CA VAL A 22 -3.30 16.65 -5.82
C VAL A 22 -4.82 16.48 -5.80
N PHE A 23 -5.40 16.19 -4.64
CA PHE A 23 -6.81 15.81 -4.56
C PHE A 23 -7.74 16.96 -4.95
N MET A 24 -7.59 18.14 -4.34
CA MET A 24 -8.41 19.32 -4.66
C MET A 24 -8.27 19.74 -6.14
N PRO A 25 -7.06 19.86 -6.71
CA PRO A 25 -6.88 20.08 -8.15
C PRO A 25 -7.57 19.05 -9.04
N GLN A 26 -7.50 17.76 -8.69
CA GLN A 26 -8.14 16.71 -9.49
C GLN A 26 -9.67 16.79 -9.44
N ILE A 27 -10.25 17.09 -8.27
CA ILE A 27 -11.68 17.33 -8.12
C ILE A 27 -12.14 18.54 -8.96
N THR A 28 -11.36 19.63 -8.97
CA THR A 28 -11.62 20.77 -9.86
C THR A 28 -11.55 20.36 -11.33
N ASN A 29 -10.56 19.54 -11.73
CA ASN A 29 -10.47 19.05 -13.11
C ASN A 29 -11.64 18.16 -13.53
N VAL A 30 -12.20 17.37 -12.61
CA VAL A 30 -13.45 16.62 -12.85
C VAL A 30 -14.59 17.58 -13.13
N MET A 31 -14.76 18.61 -12.30
CA MET A 31 -15.80 19.63 -12.50
C MET A 31 -15.62 20.40 -13.82
N LEU A 32 -14.38 20.75 -14.20
CA LEU A 32 -14.10 21.45 -15.45
C LEU A 32 -14.27 20.57 -16.70
N ALA A 33 -14.14 19.25 -16.56
CA ALA A 33 -14.38 18.29 -17.63
C ALA A 33 -15.86 17.92 -17.78
N TRP A 34 -16.74 18.52 -16.98
CA TRP A 34 -18.18 18.25 -17.03
C TRP A 34 -18.74 18.50 -18.44
N GLY A 35 -19.51 17.54 -18.94
CA GLY A 35 -20.06 17.55 -20.29
C GLY A 35 -19.21 16.81 -21.34
N ASN A 36 -17.94 16.50 -21.08
CA ASN A 36 -17.14 15.62 -21.93
C ASN A 36 -16.84 14.29 -21.21
N ILE A 37 -17.59 13.23 -21.57
CA ILE A 37 -17.54 11.94 -20.88
C ILE A 37 -16.12 11.36 -20.86
N THR A 38 -15.39 11.41 -21.97
CA THR A 38 -14.03 10.85 -22.07
C THR A 38 -13.09 11.53 -21.07
N ARG A 39 -13.03 12.87 -21.08
CA ARG A 39 -12.18 13.63 -20.14
C ARG A 39 -12.64 13.49 -18.69
N MET A 40 -13.94 13.35 -18.48
CA MET A 40 -14.52 13.17 -17.16
C MET A 40 -14.10 11.83 -16.55
N VAL A 41 -14.18 10.73 -17.32
CA VAL A 41 -13.75 9.40 -16.87
C VAL A 41 -12.27 9.42 -16.47
N GLU A 42 -11.39 9.97 -17.31
CA GLU A 42 -9.96 10.08 -17.00
C GLU A 42 -9.68 10.85 -15.70
N ASN A 43 -10.34 12.01 -15.52
CA ASN A 43 -10.17 12.83 -14.33
C ASN A 43 -10.78 12.18 -13.08
N ILE A 44 -11.90 11.46 -13.20
CA ILE A 44 -12.51 10.70 -12.10
C ILE A 44 -11.59 9.58 -11.67
N THR A 45 -11.00 8.83 -12.61
CA THR A 45 -10.02 7.79 -12.29
C THR A 45 -8.83 8.38 -11.54
N ALA A 46 -8.30 9.52 -11.97
CA ALA A 46 -7.21 10.21 -11.27
C ALA A 46 -7.62 10.66 -9.85
N ALA A 47 -8.78 11.30 -9.71
CA ALA A 47 -9.31 11.76 -8.41
C ALA A 47 -9.55 10.58 -7.44
N ASN A 48 -10.08 9.48 -7.93
CA ASN A 48 -10.27 8.26 -7.13
C ASN A 48 -8.92 7.66 -6.69
N TYR A 49 -7.91 7.70 -7.55
CA TYR A 49 -6.57 7.20 -7.21
C TYR A 49 -5.92 8.00 -6.07
N SER A 50 -6.06 9.34 -6.09
CA SER A 50 -5.55 10.19 -5.00
C SER A 50 -6.37 10.09 -3.73
N LEU A 51 -7.71 9.98 -3.83
CA LEU A 51 -8.57 9.70 -2.67
C LEU A 51 -8.21 8.37 -2.00
N LEU A 52 -7.96 7.33 -2.80
CA LEU A 52 -7.56 6.02 -2.27
C LEU A 52 -6.24 6.10 -1.49
N ALA A 53 -5.27 6.89 -1.97
CA ALA A 53 -4.01 7.11 -1.25
C ALA A 53 -4.24 7.79 0.11
N LEU A 54 -5.10 8.82 0.17
CA LEU A 54 -5.47 9.50 1.41
C LEU A 54 -6.17 8.54 2.38
N CYS A 55 -7.15 7.78 1.91
CA CYS A 55 -7.86 6.78 2.72
C CYS A 55 -6.91 5.72 3.28
N LYS A 56 -5.99 5.21 2.44
CA LYS A 56 -4.99 4.22 2.87
C LYS A 56 -4.01 4.80 3.89
N LEU A 57 -3.56 6.05 3.70
CA LEU A 57 -2.71 6.76 4.67
C LEU A 57 -3.40 6.89 6.02
N ILE A 58 -4.63 7.40 6.04
CA ILE A 58 -5.43 7.58 7.26
C ILE A 58 -5.68 6.23 7.93
N SER A 59 -6.06 5.21 7.18
CA SER A 59 -6.29 3.86 7.71
C SER A 59 -5.02 3.26 8.30
N THR A 60 -3.88 3.40 7.63
CA THR A 60 -2.58 2.89 8.12
C THR A 60 -2.15 3.62 9.38
N TRP A 61 -2.38 4.93 9.46
CA TRP A 61 -2.08 5.73 10.65
C TRP A 61 -2.97 5.32 11.82
N TYR A 62 -4.29 5.21 11.60
CA TYR A 62 -5.27 4.82 12.61
C TYR A 62 -4.99 3.41 13.16
N HIS A 63 -4.73 2.44 12.29
CA HIS A 63 -4.43 1.06 12.67
C HIS A 63 -2.94 0.83 12.98
N GLY A 64 -2.11 1.88 13.06
CA GLY A 64 -0.65 1.75 13.14
C GLY A 64 -0.15 0.95 14.35
N LYS A 65 -0.88 0.95 15.47
CA LYS A 65 -0.56 0.09 16.63
C LYS A 65 -0.78 -1.38 16.31
N THR A 66 -1.94 -1.72 15.75
CA THR A 66 -2.28 -3.08 15.33
C THR A 66 -1.31 -3.59 14.27
N LEU A 67 -1.01 -2.77 13.26
CA LEU A 67 -0.06 -3.13 12.19
C LEU A 67 1.34 -3.43 12.73
N ARG A 68 1.82 -2.66 13.72
CA ARG A 68 3.08 -2.98 14.41
C ARG A 68 3.02 -4.30 15.17
N GLY A 69 1.90 -4.60 15.83
CA GLY A 69 1.66 -5.88 16.48
C GLY A 69 1.70 -7.04 15.49
N VAL A 70 1.00 -6.93 14.38
CA VAL A 70 1.02 -7.93 13.29
C VAL A 70 2.43 -8.13 12.74
N MET A 71 3.18 -7.04 12.50
CA MET A 71 4.56 -7.14 12.03
C MET A 71 5.47 -7.84 13.06
N ALA A 72 5.27 -7.59 14.36
CA ALA A 72 5.99 -8.30 15.41
C ALA A 72 5.65 -9.79 15.43
N MET A 73 4.38 -10.16 15.25
CA MET A 73 3.97 -11.57 15.13
C MET A 73 4.61 -12.26 13.93
N VAL A 74 4.60 -11.59 12.77
CA VAL A 74 5.30 -12.08 11.56
C VAL A 74 6.78 -12.29 11.84
N MET A 75 7.46 -11.35 12.50
CA MET A 75 8.87 -11.48 12.85
C MET A 75 9.12 -12.64 13.81
N THR A 76 8.34 -12.75 14.88
CA THR A 76 8.43 -13.85 15.85
C THR A 76 8.21 -15.19 15.17
N ASP A 77 7.23 -15.28 14.26
CA ASP A 77 7.03 -16.47 13.44
C ASP A 77 8.28 -16.84 12.65
N TRP A 78 8.96 -15.89 12.01
CA TRP A 78 10.18 -16.20 11.27
C TRP A 78 11.37 -16.62 12.16
N LEU A 79 11.42 -16.12 13.39
CA LEU A 79 12.48 -16.42 14.35
C LEU A 79 12.26 -17.73 15.13
N THR A 80 11.01 -18.15 15.31
CA THR A 80 10.69 -19.36 16.05
C THR A 80 11.19 -20.59 15.29
N SER A 81 11.80 -21.54 16.01
CA SER A 81 12.25 -22.82 15.43
C SER A 81 11.07 -23.55 14.79
N LYS A 82 11.21 -23.94 13.52
CA LYS A 82 10.16 -24.56 12.70
C LYS A 82 10.68 -25.82 12.05
N ASN A 83 9.79 -26.79 11.86
CA ASN A 83 10.06 -27.94 11.01
C ASN A 83 10.39 -27.45 9.58
N ASP A 84 11.31 -28.14 8.90
CA ASP A 84 11.74 -27.82 7.55
C ASP A 84 10.55 -27.71 6.57
N GLY A 85 9.50 -28.53 6.77
CA GLY A 85 8.27 -28.45 5.98
C GLY A 85 7.50 -27.13 6.16
N GLU A 86 7.35 -26.64 7.40
CA GLU A 86 6.69 -25.38 7.69
C GLU A 86 7.49 -24.19 7.15
N ARG A 87 8.82 -24.24 7.32
CA ARG A 87 9.75 -23.22 6.83
C ARG A 87 9.74 -23.15 5.30
N ASN A 88 9.75 -24.31 4.63
CA ASN A 88 9.71 -24.38 3.17
C ASN A 88 8.39 -23.80 2.60
N THR A 89 7.25 -24.10 3.25
CA THR A 89 5.95 -23.52 2.87
C THR A 89 5.97 -21.99 2.95
N MET A 90 6.47 -21.45 4.07
CA MET A 90 6.59 -20.00 4.24
C MET A 90 7.52 -19.36 3.22
N LEU A 91 8.69 -19.96 2.96
CA LEU A 91 9.64 -19.47 1.95
C LEU A 91 9.06 -19.49 0.55
N ASN A 92 8.32 -20.55 0.19
CA ASN A 92 7.70 -20.66 -1.12
C ASN A 92 6.64 -19.56 -1.34
N ILE A 93 5.77 -19.34 -0.36
CA ILE A 93 4.75 -18.30 -0.44
C ILE A 93 5.38 -16.90 -0.41
N ALA A 94 6.38 -16.66 0.43
CA ALA A 94 7.12 -15.40 0.45
C ALA A 94 7.80 -15.12 -0.89
N ARG A 95 8.38 -16.14 -1.55
CA ARG A 95 8.99 -16.01 -2.87
C ARG A 95 7.96 -15.66 -3.93
N ARG A 96 6.82 -16.34 -3.96
CA ARG A 96 5.69 -16.01 -4.87
C ARG A 96 5.19 -14.60 -4.63
N GLY A 97 5.05 -14.19 -3.37
CA GLY A 97 4.70 -12.83 -2.97
C GLY A 97 5.69 -11.80 -3.48
N ARG A 98 6.99 -12.02 -3.26
CA ARG A 98 8.05 -11.13 -3.74
C ARG A 98 8.04 -11.00 -5.26
N THR A 99 7.88 -12.09 -6.00
CA THR A 99 7.78 -12.04 -7.46
C THR A 99 6.55 -11.24 -7.92
N LEU A 100 5.40 -11.41 -7.27
CA LEU A 100 4.20 -10.63 -7.57
C LEU A 100 4.42 -9.15 -7.27
N SER A 101 4.94 -8.81 -6.08
CA SER A 101 5.23 -7.43 -5.70
C SER A 101 6.22 -6.78 -6.66
N LEU A 102 7.29 -7.46 -7.06
CA LEU A 102 8.26 -6.93 -8.04
C LEU A 102 7.60 -6.61 -9.39
N ARG A 103 6.68 -7.46 -9.86
CA ARG A 103 5.92 -7.18 -11.09
C ARG A 103 5.01 -5.96 -10.92
N CYS A 104 4.29 -5.85 -9.80
CA CYS A 104 3.45 -4.69 -9.48
C CYS A 104 4.27 -3.39 -9.41
N TYR A 105 5.42 -3.42 -8.74
CA TYR A 105 6.34 -2.29 -8.69
C TYR A 105 6.92 -1.93 -10.06
N GLY A 106 7.20 -2.92 -10.92
CA GLY A 106 7.63 -2.68 -12.29
C GLY A 106 6.59 -1.91 -13.10
N VAL A 107 5.32 -2.33 -13.04
CA VAL A 107 4.21 -1.63 -13.72
C VAL A 107 3.99 -0.24 -13.14
N ALA A 108 3.98 -0.09 -11.82
CA ALA A 108 3.83 1.20 -11.16
C ALA A 108 4.99 2.16 -11.49
N GLY A 109 6.22 1.64 -11.52
CA GLY A 109 7.43 2.38 -11.89
C GLY A 109 7.37 2.87 -13.34
N PHE A 110 6.95 2.02 -14.27
CA PHE A 110 6.73 2.42 -15.65
C PHE A 110 5.67 3.53 -15.76
N GLY A 111 4.56 3.41 -15.04
CA GLY A 111 3.53 4.45 -14.97
C GLY A 111 4.06 5.79 -14.42
N CYS A 112 4.90 5.75 -13.37
CA CYS A 112 5.54 6.94 -12.82
C CYS A 112 6.52 7.58 -13.81
N MET A 113 7.31 6.78 -14.53
CA MET A 113 8.22 7.29 -15.56
C MET A 113 7.46 7.94 -16.71
N PHE A 114 6.38 7.31 -17.18
CA PHE A 114 5.51 7.88 -18.20
C PHE A 114 4.86 9.20 -17.73
N PHE A 115 4.38 9.23 -16.49
CA PHE A 115 3.83 10.44 -15.87
C PHE A 115 4.86 11.58 -15.82
N LEU A 116 6.11 11.29 -15.42
CA LEU A 116 7.20 12.26 -15.40
C LEU A 116 7.53 12.77 -16.79
N PHE A 117 7.66 11.86 -17.77
CA PHE A 117 7.98 12.21 -19.15
C PHE A 117 6.91 13.12 -19.76
N MET A 118 5.62 12.78 -19.59
CA MET A 118 4.51 13.58 -20.10
C MET A 118 4.46 14.96 -19.46
N ASN A 119 4.68 15.06 -18.14
CA ASN A 119 4.73 16.36 -17.48
C ASN A 119 5.98 17.16 -17.83
N PHE A 120 7.12 16.52 -18.10
CA PHE A 120 8.30 17.21 -18.61
C PHE A 120 8.05 17.84 -19.98
N LEU A 121 7.41 17.11 -20.90
CA LEU A 121 7.00 17.67 -22.20
C LEU A 121 6.00 18.82 -22.03
N LYS A 122 5.02 18.68 -21.13
CA LYS A 122 4.06 19.73 -20.79
C LYS A 122 4.77 20.98 -20.26
N PHE A 123 5.73 20.83 -19.34
CA PHE A 123 6.53 21.92 -18.79
C PHE A 123 7.30 22.66 -19.89
N ARG A 124 8.01 21.93 -20.75
CA ARG A 124 8.75 22.53 -21.88
C ARG A 124 7.85 23.32 -22.83
N ARG A 125 6.66 22.79 -23.14
CA ARG A 125 5.69 23.47 -23.98
C ARG A 125 5.17 24.74 -23.30
N SER A 126 4.87 24.66 -22.00
CA SER A 126 4.32 25.77 -21.23
C SER A 126 5.29 26.96 -21.11
N MET A 127 6.61 26.73 -21.15
CA MET A 127 7.60 27.82 -21.11
C MET A 127 7.53 28.76 -22.33
N HIS A 128 6.98 28.28 -23.45
CA HIS A 128 6.86 29.05 -24.69
C HIS A 128 5.46 29.65 -24.89
N GLN A 129 4.56 29.51 -23.91
CA GLN A 129 3.18 29.98 -24.00
C GLN A 129 2.91 31.17 -23.06
N PRO A 130 2.04 32.12 -23.45
CA PRO A 130 1.67 33.25 -22.60
C PRO A 130 0.86 32.82 -21.37
N GLN A 131 0.11 31.72 -21.47
CA GLN A 131 -0.56 31.08 -20.33
C GLN A 131 0.17 29.82 -19.91
N ARG A 132 0.51 29.73 -18.61
CA ARG A 132 1.23 28.60 -18.07
C ARG A 132 0.28 27.46 -17.68
N ILE A 133 0.62 26.22 -18.05
CA ILE A 133 -0.20 25.03 -17.80
C ILE A 133 0.41 24.22 -16.66
N LEU A 134 -0.34 24.03 -15.57
CA LEU A 134 0.05 23.19 -14.43
C LEU A 134 -0.10 21.68 -14.71
N VAL A 135 0.47 20.85 -13.83
CA VAL A 135 0.27 19.39 -13.86
C VAL A 135 -1.22 19.09 -13.72
N TYR A 136 -1.82 19.62 -12.66
CA TYR A 136 -3.25 19.63 -12.40
C TYR A 136 -3.74 21.07 -12.43
N HIS A 137 -4.72 21.36 -13.28
CA HIS A 137 -5.26 22.71 -13.37
C HIS A 137 -6.04 23.05 -12.08
N PHE A 138 -5.68 24.16 -11.45
CA PHE A 138 -6.28 24.66 -10.21
C PHE A 138 -5.97 26.15 -10.05
N SER A 139 -6.91 26.91 -9.49
CA SER A 139 -6.74 28.33 -9.18
C SER A 139 -6.30 28.49 -7.72
N TYR A 140 -5.03 28.83 -7.52
CA TYR A 140 -4.46 29.13 -6.20
C TYR A 140 -4.64 30.62 -5.86
N LEU A 141 -4.66 30.95 -4.56
CA LEU A 141 -4.83 32.33 -4.06
C LEU A 141 -3.66 33.28 -4.37
N TYR A 142 -2.57 32.77 -4.95
CA TYR A 142 -1.40 33.53 -5.38
C TYR A 142 -1.26 33.53 -6.90
N ASN A 143 -0.54 34.50 -7.45
CA ASN A 143 -0.33 34.59 -8.89
C ASN A 143 0.61 33.47 -9.38
N ILE A 144 0.03 32.41 -9.93
CA ILE A 144 0.73 31.25 -10.48
C ILE A 144 1.52 31.62 -11.73
N ASN A 145 1.04 32.55 -12.56
CA ASN A 145 1.66 32.87 -13.84
C ASN A 145 2.99 33.63 -13.71
N LYS A 146 3.27 34.18 -12.52
CA LYS A 146 4.51 34.89 -12.22
C LYS A 146 5.60 33.90 -11.80
N SER A 147 6.75 33.94 -12.46
CA SER A 147 7.94 33.22 -12.01
C SER A 147 8.44 33.79 -10.67
N PRO A 148 8.85 32.97 -9.69
CA PRO A 148 9.08 31.51 -9.73
C PRO A 148 7.91 30.65 -9.24
N ASN A 149 6.73 31.24 -8.99
CA ASN A 149 5.60 30.54 -8.35
C ASN A 149 5.13 29.34 -9.19
N TYR A 150 5.03 29.51 -10.51
CA TYR A 150 4.65 28.43 -11.42
C TYR A 150 5.58 27.22 -11.28
N GLU A 151 6.89 27.45 -11.35
CA GLU A 151 7.91 26.42 -11.35
C GLU A 151 7.84 25.64 -10.04
N ILE A 152 7.76 26.35 -8.91
CA ILE A 152 7.63 25.75 -7.58
C ILE A 152 6.36 24.89 -7.49
N THR A 153 5.20 25.43 -7.85
CA THR A 153 3.92 24.71 -7.78
C THR A 153 3.92 23.50 -8.71
N PHE A 154 4.48 23.62 -9.91
CA PHE A 154 4.59 22.52 -10.86
C PHE A 154 5.43 21.37 -10.28
N PHE A 155 6.59 21.68 -9.70
CA PHE A 155 7.42 20.68 -9.02
C PHE A 155 6.72 20.05 -7.81
N ILE A 156 6.03 20.84 -6.98
CA ILE A 156 5.28 20.32 -5.83
C ILE A 156 4.18 19.36 -6.30
N GLN A 157 3.43 19.69 -7.35
CA GLN A 157 2.39 18.81 -7.89
C GLN A 157 2.97 17.50 -8.43
N ILE A 158 4.13 17.53 -9.12
CA ILE A 158 4.84 16.31 -9.53
C ILE A 158 5.23 15.46 -8.32
N LEU A 159 5.89 16.06 -7.33
CA LEU A 159 6.35 15.35 -6.15
C LEU A 159 5.19 14.73 -5.36
N CYS A 160 4.09 15.47 -5.19
CA CYS A 160 2.89 14.95 -4.53
C CYS A 160 2.22 13.84 -5.35
N GLY A 161 2.20 13.95 -6.69
CA GLY A 161 1.72 12.89 -7.58
C GLY A 161 2.53 11.60 -7.46
N LEU A 162 3.86 11.70 -7.48
CA LEU A 162 4.76 10.56 -7.24
C LEU A 162 4.54 9.97 -5.84
N TYR A 163 4.42 10.82 -4.82
CA TYR A 163 4.19 10.37 -3.46
C TYR A 163 2.85 9.63 -3.31
N THR A 164 1.79 10.09 -4.00
CA THR A 164 0.50 9.39 -4.09
C THR A 164 0.70 7.96 -4.62
N ALA A 165 1.51 7.78 -5.67
CA ALA A 165 1.78 6.47 -6.23
C ALA A 165 2.59 5.56 -5.30
N LEU A 166 3.59 6.13 -4.62
CA LEU A 166 4.39 5.43 -3.63
C LEU A 166 3.56 4.96 -2.44
N VAL A 167 2.68 5.82 -1.93
CA VAL A 167 1.76 5.49 -0.83
C VAL A 167 0.87 4.30 -1.19
N ASN A 168 0.19 4.37 -2.34
CA ASN A 168 -0.68 3.30 -2.80
C ASN A 168 0.09 1.98 -2.91
N SER A 169 1.22 1.99 -3.63
CA SER A 169 2.01 0.78 -3.89
C SER A 169 2.63 0.19 -2.62
N SER A 170 3.07 1.05 -1.69
CA SER A 170 3.70 0.60 -0.43
C SER A 170 2.68 -0.03 0.52
N ILE A 171 1.51 0.58 0.67
CA ILE A 171 0.46 0.06 1.54
C ILE A 171 -0.11 -1.24 0.96
N ASP A 172 -0.34 -1.29 -0.36
CA ASP A 172 -0.83 -2.52 -1.01
C ASP A 172 0.18 -3.68 -0.88
N SER A 173 1.47 -3.40 -1.04
CA SER A 173 2.52 -4.41 -0.88
C SER A 173 2.62 -4.88 0.57
N PHE A 174 2.53 -3.96 1.53
CA PHE A 174 2.56 -4.29 2.95
C PHE A 174 1.37 -5.19 3.35
N VAL A 175 0.14 -4.83 2.95
CA VAL A 175 -1.05 -5.64 3.19
C VAL A 175 -0.92 -7.01 2.51
N SER A 176 -0.43 -7.05 1.27
CA SER A 176 -0.22 -8.31 0.53
C SER A 176 0.77 -9.24 1.24
N ILE A 177 1.87 -8.72 1.79
CA ILE A 177 2.85 -9.52 2.54
C ILE A 177 2.21 -10.13 3.78
N ILE A 178 1.43 -9.36 4.54
CA ILE A 178 0.72 -9.87 5.73
C ILE A 178 -0.25 -10.97 5.34
N LEU A 179 -1.07 -10.74 4.31
CA LEU A 179 -2.05 -11.73 3.85
C LEU A 179 -1.37 -13.03 3.41
N LEU A 180 -0.29 -12.92 2.63
CA LEU A 180 0.47 -14.09 2.19
C LEU A 180 1.12 -14.84 3.37
N HIS A 181 1.61 -14.12 4.38
CA HIS A 181 2.13 -14.75 5.60
C HIS A 181 1.04 -15.51 6.37
N ILE A 182 -0.15 -14.91 6.54
CA ILE A 182 -1.30 -15.58 7.16
C ILE A 182 -1.69 -16.82 6.36
N CYS A 183 -1.76 -16.73 5.02
CA CYS A 183 -2.03 -17.89 4.17
C CYS A 183 -0.99 -19.02 4.38
N ALA A 184 0.30 -18.67 4.51
CA ALA A 184 1.34 -19.66 4.78
C ALA A 184 1.15 -20.34 6.14
N GLN A 185 0.79 -19.58 7.17
CA GLN A 185 0.52 -20.11 8.49
C GLN A 185 -0.71 -21.03 8.51
N LEU A 186 -1.77 -20.69 7.76
CA LEU A 186 -2.95 -21.55 7.60
C LEU A 186 -2.63 -22.86 6.86
N ILE A 187 -1.75 -22.82 5.86
CA ILE A 187 -1.29 -24.04 5.17
C ILE A 187 -0.47 -24.93 6.10
N ASN A 188 0.39 -24.33 6.93
CA ASN A 188 1.14 -25.07 7.96
C ASN A 188 0.19 -25.73 8.96
N LEU A 189 -0.81 -25.00 9.47
CA LEU A 189 -1.82 -25.55 10.37
C LEU A 189 -2.61 -26.71 9.75
N ARG A 190 -3.04 -26.55 8.49
CA ARG A 190 -3.74 -27.62 7.75
C ARG A 190 -2.86 -28.86 7.61
N THR A 191 -1.57 -28.67 7.34
CA THR A 191 -0.61 -29.77 7.19
C THR A 191 -0.38 -30.47 8.52
N ALA A 192 -0.20 -29.72 9.61
CA ALA A 192 -0.08 -30.28 10.95
C ALA A 192 -1.32 -31.09 11.34
N LEU A 193 -2.52 -30.57 11.09
CA LEU A 193 -3.78 -31.28 11.36
C LEU A 193 -3.86 -32.59 10.60
N ARG A 194 -3.51 -32.58 9.30
CA ARG A 194 -3.50 -33.79 8.48
C ARG A 194 -2.52 -34.82 9.02
N ASN A 195 -1.32 -34.42 9.41
CA ASN A 195 -0.32 -35.33 9.94
C ASN A 195 -0.80 -36.00 11.24
N VAL A 196 -1.39 -35.22 12.15
CA VAL A 196 -1.94 -35.72 13.43
C VAL A 196 -3.10 -36.70 13.19
N VAL A 197 -3.96 -36.44 12.20
CA VAL A 197 -5.03 -37.38 11.80
C VAL A 197 -4.46 -38.66 11.19
N ASP A 198 -3.46 -38.55 10.31
CA ASP A 198 -2.82 -39.70 9.66
C ASP A 198 -2.06 -40.58 10.68
N GLU A 199 -1.43 -39.98 11.69
CA GLU A 199 -0.77 -40.69 12.79
C GLU A 199 -1.78 -41.44 13.68
N LEU A 200 -2.91 -40.82 14.00
CA LEU A 200 -3.98 -41.49 14.75
C LEU A 200 -4.54 -42.68 13.94
N ALA A 201 -4.77 -42.50 12.64
CA ALA A 201 -5.29 -43.55 11.76
C ALA A 201 -4.32 -44.75 11.64
N LYS A 202 -3.00 -44.50 11.71
CA LYS A 202 -1.97 -45.54 11.74
C LYS A 202 -1.79 -46.20 13.11
N GLY A 203 -2.48 -45.73 14.14
CA GLY A 203 -2.31 -46.17 15.52
C GLY A 203 -0.97 -45.76 16.14
N SER A 204 -0.26 -44.78 15.56
CA SER A 204 1.05 -44.36 16.05
C SER A 204 0.98 -43.39 17.23
N ILE A 205 -0.18 -42.76 17.47
CA ILE A 205 -0.43 -41.88 18.62
C ILE A 205 -1.70 -42.31 19.37
N SER A 206 -1.73 -42.01 20.66
CA SER A 206 -2.91 -42.29 21.51
C SER A 206 -4.02 -41.25 21.30
N SER A 207 -5.27 -41.59 21.67
CA SER A 207 -6.39 -40.63 21.64
C SER A 207 -6.14 -39.40 22.55
N SER A 208 -5.40 -39.58 23.65
CA SER A 208 -5.01 -38.48 24.56
C SER A 208 -4.05 -37.49 23.89
N GLU A 209 -3.04 -38.03 23.21
CA GLU A 209 -2.04 -37.26 22.48
C GLU A 209 -2.64 -36.51 21.28
N PHE A 210 -3.54 -37.18 20.53
CA PHE A 210 -4.33 -36.54 19.48
C PHE A 210 -5.11 -35.32 20.00
N LYS A 211 -5.80 -35.45 21.14
CA LYS A 211 -6.57 -34.33 21.74
C LYS A 211 -5.65 -33.16 22.12
N LYS A 212 -4.46 -33.45 22.64
CA LYS A 212 -3.47 -32.44 23.00
C LYS A 212 -2.97 -31.67 21.78
N GLU A 213 -2.54 -32.38 20.73
CA GLU A 213 -2.05 -31.76 19.49
C GLU A 213 -3.15 -30.97 18.77
N LEU A 214 -4.37 -31.51 18.71
CA LEU A 214 -5.52 -30.80 18.15
C LEU A 214 -5.84 -29.52 18.92
N GLY A 215 -5.73 -29.55 20.26
CA GLY A 215 -5.84 -28.37 21.12
C GLY A 215 -4.79 -27.31 20.79
N ALA A 216 -3.54 -27.71 20.59
CA ALA A 216 -2.46 -26.79 20.21
C ALA A 216 -2.69 -26.15 18.83
N ILE A 217 -3.12 -26.94 17.83
CA ILE A 217 -3.47 -26.46 16.48
C ILE A 217 -4.63 -25.46 16.56
N THR A 218 -5.67 -25.78 17.33
CA THR A 218 -6.84 -24.92 17.50
C THR A 218 -6.46 -23.59 18.16
N MET A 219 -5.61 -23.62 19.19
CA MET A 219 -5.13 -22.42 19.87
C MET A 219 -4.30 -21.53 18.92
N ARG A 220 -3.42 -22.13 18.13
CA ARG A 220 -2.61 -21.39 17.13
C ARG A 220 -3.49 -20.79 16.02
N HIS A 221 -4.55 -21.48 15.58
CA HIS A 221 -5.51 -20.96 14.63
C HIS A 221 -6.27 -19.74 15.17
N ILE A 222 -6.76 -19.81 16.42
CA ILE A 222 -7.44 -18.70 17.09
C ILE A 222 -6.52 -17.48 17.19
N ASN A 223 -5.25 -17.69 17.57
CA ASN A 223 -4.26 -16.61 17.68
C ASN A 223 -3.89 -15.97 16.33
N LEU A 224 -4.06 -16.67 15.21
CA LEU A 224 -3.81 -16.11 13.87
C LEU A 224 -4.98 -15.27 13.34
N ILE A 225 -6.20 -15.52 13.81
CA ILE A 225 -7.42 -14.83 13.36
C ILE A 225 -7.72 -13.58 14.20
N ARG A 226 -7.28 -13.57 15.45
CA ARG A 226 -7.50 -12.48 16.40
C ARG A 226 -6.56 -11.29 16.18
#